data_AF-E2Q9U1-F1
#
_entry.id   AF-E2Q9U1-F1
#
_cell.length_a   1.000
_cell.length_b   1.000
_cell.length_c   1.000
_cell.angle_alpha   90.00
_cell.angle_beta   90.00
_cell.angle_gamma   90.00
#
_symmetry.space_group_name_H-M   'P 1'
#
loop_
_entity.id
_entity.type
_entity.pdbx_description
1 polymer ?
#
loop_
_entity_poly.entity_id
_entity_poly.type
_entity_poly.pdbx_seq_one_letter_code
_entity_poly.pdbx_strand_id
1 'polypeptide(L)'
;MPPARADGGTDADGGVGAGGGGAGGDSSAGSPVGSFPAVPAGSLGDAPADSPAGSLADPPAGGDASAGAGRGRDPRTRAQGDACPGALRLHSADDGALARVRVPGGLLGLRQADALADAALRLGDGSLHLTSRGNVQLRGLREGCGGELAELLGAAGLLPSPRQERIRNVVATPLSGLDGRGHADVGPWLRQLDAALCAGGPLAALSGRFLFALDDGRGDVLSLGADVTLTAAQGGFALVRLGQGGDVLRVPGAAAVRAATTAAAAFLDAVATGAVTTGAVAESGRRRGVWRIAELGDGGAGLVRTVRERLRHDGVTVCTDPDMPDISASGSAGAGGHAGAGAGAAGTWSVAEGPVPGLIPGPSAADVTLSVQAPFGRITGAQWRLLTECARRDGRGELRLTPWRGVLVPAVGTAHGPGRLARLSAAGLVTGPGSPWRGVGACAGRPGCAKSLADVRADAAAVVTLTATATAAPAPVAALPVYWSGCERRCGRPPGDRVDVVAQENGYRVSTVRDGTDSAADGAGAAPVRAAPAALSDAVAAARTATPAADPGGDTVTMATARPAPSASTRAR
;
A
#
# COMPACT_ATOMS: atom_id res chain seq x y z
N MET A 1 1.65 41.61 60.55
CA MET A 1 0.23 41.30 60.83
C MET A 1 -0.13 39.98 60.15
N PRO A 2 -0.07 38.88 60.90
CA PRO A 2 -1.24 38.03 61.14
C PRO A 2 -1.60 38.08 62.65
N PRO A 3 -2.76 37.59 63.12
CA PRO A 3 -2.90 36.19 63.58
C PRO A 3 -4.38 35.69 63.46
N ALA A 4 -4.88 34.53 63.92
CA ALA A 4 -4.53 33.62 65.02
C ALA A 4 -5.33 32.29 64.82
N ARG A 5 -4.70 31.11 65.03
CA ARG A 5 -4.84 30.20 66.20
C ARG A 5 -5.99 29.17 66.06
N ALA A 6 -5.90 27.92 66.54
CA ALA A 6 -4.89 27.17 67.29
C ALA A 6 -5.31 25.67 67.41
N ASP A 7 -4.30 24.79 67.55
CA ASP A 7 -4.14 23.59 68.40
C ASP A 7 -5.22 22.47 68.37
N GLY A 8 -4.93 21.16 68.49
CA GLY A 8 -3.73 20.39 68.85
C GLY A 8 -4.15 18.99 69.40
N GLY A 9 -3.23 18.02 69.40
CA GLY A 9 -3.31 16.74 70.16
C GLY A 9 -4.08 15.59 69.49
N THR A 10 -3.78 14.29 69.65
CA THR A 10 -2.80 13.53 70.44
C THR A 10 -2.77 12.09 69.90
N ASP A 11 -1.63 11.41 70.01
CA ASP A 11 -1.47 9.97 69.83
C ASP A 11 -2.28 9.14 70.84
N ALA A 12 -2.71 7.94 70.42
CA ALA A 12 -2.50 6.64 71.12
C ALA A 12 -3.68 5.64 70.99
N ASP A 13 -3.28 4.40 70.70
CA ASP A 13 -3.80 3.11 71.16
C ASP A 13 -5.02 2.40 70.54
N GLY A 14 -4.78 1.10 70.29
CA GLY A 14 -5.74 -0.01 70.27
C GLY A 14 -6.11 -0.45 68.85
N GLY A 15 -5.73 -1.62 68.33
CA GLY A 15 -5.50 -2.89 69.00
C GLY A 15 -6.44 -3.94 68.40
N VAL A 16 -5.88 -4.83 67.57
CA VAL A 16 -6.15 -6.27 67.42
C VAL A 16 -7.61 -6.77 67.45
N GLY A 17 -8.02 -7.48 66.39
CA GLY A 17 -9.20 -8.34 66.43
C GLY A 17 -9.38 -9.19 65.17
N ALA A 18 -8.79 -10.40 65.19
CA ALA A 18 -8.96 -11.45 64.19
C ALA A 18 -10.25 -12.28 64.42
N GLY A 19 -10.70 -12.98 63.38
CA GLY A 19 -11.75 -14.03 63.41
C GLY A 19 -12.99 -13.61 62.62
N GLY A 20 -13.28 -14.18 61.43
CA GLY A 20 -13.79 -15.55 61.22
C GLY A 20 -15.32 -15.55 61.46
N GLY A 21 -16.22 -16.09 60.65
CA GLY A 21 -16.21 -16.82 59.39
C GLY A 21 -17.66 -17.22 59.08
N GLY A 22 -17.91 -17.71 57.86
CA GLY A 22 -19.19 -18.28 57.39
C GLY A 22 -20.14 -17.26 56.75
N ALA A 23 -20.98 -17.58 55.78
CA ALA A 23 -21.15 -18.68 54.81
C ALA A 23 -22.48 -18.37 54.08
N GLY A 24 -22.61 -18.73 52.80
CA GLY A 24 -23.82 -18.50 51.97
C GLY A 24 -23.50 -17.54 50.82
N GLY A 25 -23.36 -17.95 49.57
CA GLY A 25 -24.01 -19.04 48.84
C GLY A 25 -25.05 -18.42 47.90
N ASP A 26 -24.63 -18.08 46.68
CA ASP A 26 -25.38 -18.37 45.43
C ASP A 26 -24.68 -17.81 44.17
N SER A 27 -24.11 -18.74 43.41
CA SER A 27 -24.18 -18.94 41.95
C SER A 27 -24.61 -17.80 41.03
N SER A 28 -23.71 -17.35 40.14
CA SER A 28 -23.80 -17.70 38.69
C SER A 28 -22.72 -17.00 37.81
N ALA A 29 -21.97 -17.85 37.11
CA ALA A 29 -21.38 -17.71 35.77
C ALA A 29 -20.49 -16.48 35.41
N GLY A 30 -19.17 -16.69 35.48
CA GLY A 30 -18.16 -15.97 34.70
C GLY A 30 -16.90 -16.83 34.57
N SER A 31 -16.75 -17.58 33.47
CA SER A 31 -15.55 -18.39 33.22
C SER A 31 -14.37 -17.53 32.74
N PRO A 32 -13.12 -17.85 33.16
CA PRO A 32 -11.91 -17.10 32.82
C PRO A 32 -11.07 -17.74 31.69
N VAL A 33 -10.25 -16.90 31.05
CA VAL A 33 -9.00 -17.13 30.27
C VAL A 33 -8.66 -18.50 29.61
N GLY A 34 -8.18 -18.44 28.35
CA GLY A 34 -7.21 -19.38 27.77
C GLY A 34 -6.20 -18.58 26.92
N SER A 35 -4.93 -18.40 27.29
CA SER A 35 -3.80 -19.35 27.38
C SER A 35 -3.46 -20.05 26.06
N PHE A 36 -2.37 -19.58 25.43
CA PHE A 36 -1.71 -20.18 24.27
C PHE A 36 -1.15 -21.56 24.60
N PRO A 37 -1.26 -22.58 23.72
CA PRO A 37 -0.57 -23.84 23.95
C PRO A 37 0.92 -23.74 23.63
N ALA A 38 1.74 -24.12 24.61
CA ALA A 38 3.15 -24.41 24.45
C ALA A 38 3.36 -25.71 23.66
N VAL A 39 4.36 -25.71 22.78
CA VAL A 39 4.81 -26.89 22.02
C VAL A 39 5.62 -27.80 22.95
N PRO A 40 5.35 -29.11 23.06
CA PRO A 40 6.13 -29.98 23.91
C PRO A 40 7.47 -30.37 23.25
N ALA A 41 8.53 -30.33 24.06
CA ALA A 41 9.83 -30.91 23.75
C ALA A 41 9.74 -32.45 23.80
N GLY A 42 10.04 -33.10 22.68
CA GLY A 42 10.14 -34.55 22.55
C GLY A 42 11.60 -35.01 22.61
N SER A 43 11.84 -36.02 23.46
CA SER A 43 13.11 -36.60 23.86
C SER A 43 13.86 -37.38 22.76
N LEU A 44 15.18 -37.43 22.94
CA LEU A 44 16.14 -38.36 22.33
C LEU A 44 15.66 -39.83 22.37
N GLY A 45 15.84 -40.55 21.26
CA GLY A 45 15.65 -41.99 21.13
C GLY A 45 16.29 -42.51 19.84
N ASP A 46 16.90 -43.70 19.92
CA ASP A 46 17.97 -44.24 19.08
C ASP A 46 17.70 -44.47 17.58
N ALA A 47 18.80 -44.49 16.81
CA ALA A 47 18.89 -44.94 15.42
C ALA A 47 18.69 -46.47 15.29
N PRO A 48 18.42 -46.97 14.07
CA PRO A 48 19.52 -47.67 13.41
C PRO A 48 19.70 -47.32 11.92
N ALA A 49 20.92 -47.63 11.48
CA ALA A 49 21.50 -47.37 10.18
C ALA A 49 20.96 -48.28 9.06
N ASP A 50 20.91 -47.75 7.84
CA ASP A 50 21.41 -48.48 6.66
C ASP A 50 21.81 -47.50 5.54
N SER A 51 22.98 -47.79 4.97
CA SER A 51 23.81 -47.05 4.00
C SER A 51 23.32 -47.27 2.53
N PRO A 52 23.90 -46.68 1.45
CA PRO A 52 25.30 -46.25 1.31
C PRO A 52 25.62 -44.98 0.49
N ALA A 53 26.92 -44.70 0.53
CA ALA A 53 27.67 -43.56 0.05
C ALA A 53 27.70 -43.38 -1.49
N GLY A 54 27.82 -42.11 -1.89
CA GLY A 54 28.23 -41.67 -3.23
C GLY A 54 29.20 -40.49 -3.12
N SER A 55 30.45 -40.77 -3.47
CA SER A 55 31.68 -39.95 -3.41
C SER A 55 31.55 -38.46 -3.76
N LEU A 56 32.13 -37.62 -2.89
CA LEU A 56 32.65 -36.28 -3.20
C LEU A 56 33.86 -36.42 -4.13
N ALA A 57 34.01 -35.48 -5.08
CA ALA A 57 35.23 -35.28 -5.85
C ALA A 57 35.70 -33.84 -5.63
N ASP A 58 36.96 -33.70 -5.23
CA ASP A 58 37.67 -32.45 -4.98
C ASP A 58 37.90 -31.62 -6.27
N PRO A 59 38.04 -30.29 -6.16
CA PRO A 59 38.38 -29.42 -7.29
C PRO A 59 39.90 -29.36 -7.50
N PRO A 60 40.40 -29.20 -8.74
CA PRO A 60 41.82 -28.92 -8.95
C PRO A 60 42.12 -27.43 -8.73
N ALA A 61 43.25 -27.17 -8.09
CA ALA A 61 43.83 -25.86 -7.82
C ALA A 61 44.79 -25.40 -8.95
N GLY A 62 44.85 -24.08 -9.16
CA GLY A 62 46.09 -23.34 -9.45
C GLY A 62 46.40 -22.95 -10.91
N GLY A 63 46.51 -21.64 -11.17
CA GLY A 63 47.17 -21.08 -12.35
C GLY A 63 46.95 -19.56 -12.52
N ASP A 64 48.02 -18.78 -12.37
CA ASP A 64 48.07 -17.32 -12.17
C ASP A 64 47.84 -16.39 -13.38
N ALA A 65 47.45 -15.15 -13.01
CA ALA A 65 47.84 -13.83 -13.54
C ALA A 65 47.40 -13.28 -14.93
N SER A 66 46.64 -12.18 -14.82
CA SER A 66 46.82 -10.86 -15.47
C SER A 66 45.91 -10.40 -16.64
N ALA A 67 45.66 -9.08 -16.60
CA ALA A 67 45.10 -8.17 -17.60
C ALA A 67 43.57 -8.08 -17.76
N GLY A 68 43.06 -6.84 -17.64
CA GLY A 68 41.65 -6.52 -17.47
C GLY A 68 40.78 -6.63 -18.72
N ALA A 69 39.49 -6.87 -18.50
CA ALA A 69 38.40 -6.66 -19.45
C ALA A 69 37.06 -6.63 -18.68
N GLY A 70 36.11 -5.84 -19.17
CA GLY A 70 34.95 -5.36 -18.44
C GLY A 70 34.02 -6.41 -17.83
N ARG A 71 33.19 -5.93 -16.89
CA ARG A 71 32.13 -6.68 -16.18
C ARG A 71 31.18 -7.34 -17.20
N GLY A 72 31.53 -8.55 -17.60
CA GLY A 72 30.74 -9.41 -18.46
C GLY A 72 29.47 -9.83 -17.73
N ARG A 73 28.35 -9.24 -18.13
CA ARG A 73 27.00 -9.61 -17.72
C ARG A 73 26.76 -11.07 -18.17
N ASP A 74 26.60 -12.00 -17.23
CA ASP A 74 26.30 -13.41 -17.55
C ASP A 74 25.06 -13.49 -18.47
N PRO A 75 25.23 -13.97 -19.72
CA PRO A 75 24.15 -14.07 -20.70
C PRO A 75 23.02 -15.03 -20.27
N ARG A 76 23.28 -15.94 -19.31
CA ARG A 76 22.33 -16.95 -18.85
C ARG A 76 21.21 -16.40 -17.97
N THR A 77 21.39 -15.22 -17.38
CA THR A 77 20.37 -14.56 -16.54
C THR A 77 19.15 -14.03 -17.33
N ARG A 78 19.24 -13.90 -18.67
CA ARG A 78 18.15 -13.36 -19.51
C ARG A 78 17.22 -14.43 -20.09
N ALA A 79 17.43 -15.71 -19.76
CA ALA A 79 16.71 -16.83 -20.35
C ALA A 79 15.66 -17.51 -19.45
N GLN A 80 15.42 -17.09 -18.20
CA GLN A 80 14.53 -17.83 -17.28
C GLN A 80 13.70 -16.92 -16.34
N GLY A 81 12.37 -17.10 -16.34
CA GLY A 81 11.48 -16.84 -15.20
C GLY A 81 11.11 -15.38 -14.86
N ASP A 82 10.12 -15.26 -13.97
CA ASP A 82 9.66 -14.00 -13.37
C ASP A 82 10.79 -13.29 -12.60
N ALA A 83 11.16 -12.09 -13.06
CA ALA A 83 12.23 -11.25 -12.50
C ALA A 83 11.78 -10.35 -11.33
N CYS A 84 10.57 -10.56 -10.77
CA CYS A 84 10.10 -9.79 -9.61
C CYS A 84 11.03 -10.02 -8.39
N PRO A 85 11.59 -8.97 -7.77
CA PRO A 85 12.44 -9.13 -6.60
C PRO A 85 11.66 -9.64 -5.40
N GLY A 86 12.36 -10.36 -4.53
CA GLY A 86 11.83 -10.92 -3.30
C GLY A 86 12.87 -10.89 -2.18
N ALA A 87 12.55 -11.48 -1.03
CA ALA A 87 13.46 -11.53 0.11
C ALA A 87 14.65 -12.49 -0.12
N LEU A 88 14.46 -13.51 -0.96
CA LEU A 88 15.48 -14.53 -1.27
C LEU A 88 16.18 -14.31 -2.61
N ARG A 89 15.56 -13.54 -3.50
CA ARG A 89 16.12 -13.14 -4.79
C ARG A 89 16.29 -11.63 -4.81
N LEU A 90 17.48 -11.21 -4.40
CA LEU A 90 17.86 -9.81 -4.39
C LEU A 90 18.01 -9.27 -5.80
N HIS A 91 17.72 -7.98 -5.99
CA HIS A 91 17.93 -7.28 -7.24
C HIS A 91 19.08 -6.30 -7.10
N SER A 92 20.02 -6.30 -8.05
CA SER A 92 21.12 -5.34 -8.06
C SER A 92 20.61 -3.93 -8.39
N ALA A 93 20.93 -2.96 -7.54
CA ALA A 93 20.76 -1.53 -7.78
C ALA A 93 22.09 -0.80 -7.56
N ASP A 94 22.14 0.49 -7.89
CA ASP A 94 23.38 1.29 -7.81
C ASP A 94 23.79 1.61 -6.38
N ASP A 95 22.83 1.65 -5.46
CA ASP A 95 23.07 1.83 -4.03
C ASP A 95 23.45 0.52 -3.32
N GLY A 96 23.41 -0.62 -4.02
CA GLY A 96 23.59 -1.96 -3.46
C GLY A 96 22.44 -2.89 -3.84
N ALA A 97 22.37 -4.06 -3.23
CA ALA A 97 21.27 -4.98 -3.49
C ALA A 97 19.94 -4.49 -2.88
N LEU A 98 18.85 -4.96 -3.46
CA LEU A 98 17.48 -4.61 -3.11
C LEU A 98 16.70 -5.87 -2.74
N ALA A 99 16.09 -5.89 -1.56
CA ALA A 99 15.12 -6.91 -1.19
C ALA A 99 13.72 -6.30 -1.11
N ARG A 100 12.72 -7.06 -1.52
CA ARG A 100 11.31 -6.75 -1.23
C ARG A 100 10.76 -7.77 -0.26
N VAL A 101 10.35 -7.30 0.90
CA VAL A 101 9.73 -8.12 1.95
C VAL A 101 8.22 -8.00 1.83
N ARG A 102 7.53 -9.14 1.70
CA ARG A 102 6.08 -9.18 1.59
C ARG A 102 5.42 -9.15 2.96
N VAL A 103 4.43 -8.29 3.08
CA VAL A 103 3.65 -8.06 4.30
C VAL A 103 2.17 -8.15 3.88
N PRO A 104 1.57 -9.35 3.90
CA PRO A 104 0.18 -9.53 3.48
C PRO A 104 -0.76 -8.56 4.21
N GLY A 105 -1.53 -7.80 3.43
CA GLY A 105 -2.45 -6.78 3.93
C GLY A 105 -1.78 -5.60 4.64
N GLY A 106 -0.45 -5.52 4.61
CA GLY A 106 0.32 -4.53 5.35
C GLY A 106 0.36 -4.74 6.86
N LEU A 107 -0.13 -5.87 7.38
CA LEU A 107 -0.17 -6.12 8.83
C LEU A 107 1.20 -6.57 9.36
N LEU A 108 1.73 -5.83 10.33
CA LEU A 108 2.99 -6.16 11.03
C LEU A 108 2.77 -6.22 12.54
N GLY A 109 3.13 -7.35 13.13
CA GLY A 109 3.33 -7.43 14.59
C GLY A 109 4.65 -6.75 15.00
N LEU A 110 4.79 -6.41 16.29
CA LEU A 110 6.01 -5.75 16.80
C LEU A 110 7.30 -6.53 16.52
N ARG A 111 7.29 -7.86 16.66
CA ARG A 111 8.48 -8.69 16.36
C ARG A 111 8.92 -8.57 14.90
N GLN A 112 7.96 -8.56 13.98
CA GLN A 112 8.22 -8.38 12.55
C GLN A 112 8.73 -6.97 12.25
N ALA A 113 8.13 -5.96 12.89
CA ALA A 113 8.56 -4.57 12.77
C ALA A 113 9.99 -4.36 13.28
N ASP A 114 10.33 -4.94 14.44
CA ASP A 114 11.69 -4.86 15.02
C ASP A 114 12.70 -5.57 14.11
N ALA A 115 12.37 -6.74 13.55
CA ALA A 115 13.23 -7.47 12.62
C ALA A 115 13.50 -6.71 11.31
N LEU A 116 12.49 -6.01 10.78
CA LEU A 116 12.68 -5.14 9.62
C LEU A 116 13.64 -3.99 9.93
N ALA A 117 13.51 -3.37 11.10
CA ALA A 117 14.40 -2.31 11.55
C ALA A 117 15.84 -2.80 11.68
N ASP A 118 16.02 -3.98 12.28
CA ASP A 118 17.32 -4.61 12.46
C ASP A 118 17.97 -4.95 11.11
N ALA A 119 17.19 -5.54 10.18
CA ALA A 119 17.65 -5.84 8.83
C ALA A 119 18.07 -4.56 8.07
N ALA A 120 17.28 -3.49 8.15
CA ALA A 120 17.62 -2.22 7.51
C ALA A 120 18.92 -1.62 8.08
N LEU A 121 19.09 -1.62 9.40
CA LEU A 121 20.25 -1.03 10.08
C LEU A 121 21.53 -1.84 9.89
N ARG A 122 21.45 -3.18 9.95
CA ARG A 122 22.63 -4.06 9.88
C ARG A 122 23.05 -4.38 8.45
N LEU A 123 22.09 -4.51 7.55
CA LEU A 123 22.33 -5.06 6.22
C LEU A 123 22.21 -4.01 5.12
N GLY A 124 21.41 -2.96 5.33
CA GLY A 124 21.06 -1.96 4.32
C GLY A 124 21.47 -0.53 4.66
N ASP A 125 20.74 0.44 4.10
CA ASP A 125 20.97 1.88 4.27
C ASP A 125 20.37 2.48 5.55
N GLY A 126 19.91 1.65 6.49
CA GLY A 126 19.25 2.07 7.72
C GLY A 126 17.82 2.60 7.57
N SER A 127 17.23 2.52 6.36
CA SER A 127 15.87 2.97 6.08
C SER A 127 14.96 1.86 5.57
N LEU A 128 13.67 1.99 5.84
CA LEU A 128 12.60 1.16 5.30
C LEU A 128 11.88 1.93 4.20
N HIS A 129 11.69 1.29 3.04
CA HIS A 129 10.95 1.89 1.94
C HIS A 129 9.58 1.23 1.80
N LEU A 130 8.52 1.98 2.08
CA LEU A 130 7.15 1.57 1.87
C LEU A 130 6.80 1.57 0.38
N THR A 131 6.08 0.54 -0.05
CA THR A 131 5.71 0.34 -1.45
C THR A 131 4.24 0.67 -1.70
N SER A 132 3.87 0.81 -2.97
CA SER A 132 2.47 1.04 -3.38
C SER A 132 1.53 -0.16 -3.17
N ARG A 133 1.99 -1.21 -2.49
CA ARG A 133 1.24 -2.45 -2.21
C ARG A 133 1.28 -2.82 -0.73
N GLY A 134 1.57 -1.86 0.16
CA GLY A 134 1.67 -2.13 1.60
C GLY A 134 2.81 -3.07 2.00
N ASN A 135 3.80 -3.28 1.12
CA ASN A 135 5.00 -4.08 1.40
C ASN A 135 6.19 -3.18 1.75
N VAL A 136 7.28 -3.79 2.23
CA VAL A 136 8.53 -3.13 2.59
C VAL A 136 9.63 -3.47 1.58
N GLN A 137 10.52 -2.51 1.36
CA GLN A 137 11.71 -2.68 0.54
C GLN A 137 12.93 -2.24 1.33
N LEU A 138 13.94 -3.10 1.37
CA LEU A 138 15.26 -2.84 1.95
C LEU A 138 16.22 -2.51 0.82
N ARG A 139 16.97 -1.42 0.99
CA ARG A 139 17.91 -0.86 0.00
C ARG A 139 19.31 -0.78 0.55
N GLY A 140 20.26 -0.66 -0.35
CA GLY A 140 21.68 -0.60 -0.02
C GLY A 140 22.19 -1.86 0.65
N LEU A 141 21.59 -3.02 0.33
CA LEU A 141 21.99 -4.28 0.93
C LEU A 141 23.42 -4.63 0.53
N ARG A 142 24.24 -4.94 1.54
CA ARG A 142 25.63 -5.37 1.36
C ARG A 142 25.70 -6.61 0.48
N GLU A 143 26.79 -6.72 -0.29
CA GLU A 143 27.05 -7.91 -1.10
C GLU A 143 27.13 -9.16 -0.20
N GLY A 144 26.54 -10.27 -0.66
CA GLY A 144 26.53 -11.55 0.07
C GLY A 144 25.59 -11.64 1.28
N CYS A 145 24.88 -10.57 1.69
CA CYS A 145 24.04 -10.60 2.90
C CYS A 145 22.70 -11.34 2.75
N GLY A 146 22.43 -11.98 1.60
CA GLY A 146 21.15 -12.59 1.30
C GLY A 146 20.76 -13.72 2.27
N GLY A 147 21.72 -14.54 2.69
CA GLY A 147 21.50 -15.60 3.69
C GLY A 147 21.17 -15.02 5.07
N GLU A 148 21.94 -14.04 5.54
CA GLU A 148 21.69 -13.35 6.82
C GLU A 148 20.32 -12.67 6.82
N LEU A 149 19.93 -12.03 5.71
CA LEU A 149 18.61 -11.44 5.55
C LEU A 149 17.50 -12.50 5.63
N ALA A 150 17.67 -13.64 4.94
CA ALA A 150 16.69 -14.72 4.93
C ALA A 150 16.47 -15.28 6.33
N GLU A 151 17.54 -15.50 7.10
CA GLU A 151 17.47 -15.96 8.50
C GLU A 151 16.74 -14.96 9.40
N LEU A 152 17.09 -13.67 9.34
CA LEU A 152 16.42 -12.63 10.14
C LEU A 152 14.92 -12.54 9.84
N LEU A 153 14.55 -12.57 8.56
CA LEU A 153 13.14 -12.52 8.14
C LEU A 153 12.40 -13.83 8.46
N GLY A 154 13.07 -14.97 8.35
CA GLY A 154 12.55 -16.29 8.70
C GLY A 154 12.21 -16.38 10.19
N ALA A 155 13.15 -16.02 11.05
CA ALA A 155 12.98 -16.01 12.51
C ALA A 155 11.83 -15.09 12.97
N ALA A 156 11.56 -14.02 12.22
CA ALA A 156 10.46 -13.11 12.51
C ALA A 156 9.11 -13.53 11.91
N GLY A 157 9.05 -14.63 11.14
CA GLY A 157 7.84 -15.06 10.44
C GLY A 157 7.45 -14.19 9.24
N LEU A 158 8.37 -13.37 8.72
CA LEU A 158 8.19 -12.61 7.48
C LEU A 158 8.44 -13.47 6.24
N LEU A 159 9.15 -14.58 6.40
CA LEU A 159 9.42 -15.58 5.38
C LEU A 159 8.90 -16.98 5.78
N PRO A 160 7.58 -17.16 6.00
CA PRO A 160 7.02 -18.44 6.46
C PRO A 160 7.12 -19.56 5.40
N SER A 161 7.32 -19.21 4.13
CA SER A 161 7.53 -20.18 3.06
C SER A 161 8.49 -19.61 1.99
N PRO A 162 9.75 -20.08 1.94
CA PRO A 162 10.74 -19.63 0.96
C PRO A 162 10.28 -19.71 -0.50
N ARG A 163 9.52 -20.76 -0.85
CA ARG A 163 9.01 -20.97 -2.21
C ARG A 163 7.85 -20.04 -2.57
N GLN A 164 7.03 -19.68 -1.57
CA GLN A 164 5.78 -18.94 -1.76
C GLN A 164 5.89 -17.44 -1.43
N GLU A 165 7.04 -16.97 -0.95
CA GLU A 165 7.21 -15.58 -0.49
C GLU A 165 6.79 -14.55 -1.56
N ARG A 166 7.08 -14.82 -2.83
CA ARG A 166 6.77 -13.91 -3.95
C ARG A 166 5.28 -13.73 -4.18
N ILE A 167 4.48 -14.79 -3.99
CA ILE A 167 3.06 -14.82 -4.33
C ILE A 167 2.17 -14.26 -3.22
N ARG A 168 2.75 -14.00 -2.03
CA ARG A 168 2.11 -13.34 -0.87
C ARG A 168 1.92 -11.83 -1.08
N ASN A 169 1.72 -11.41 -2.32
CA ASN A 169 1.46 -10.04 -2.70
C ASN A 169 -0.05 -9.76 -2.56
N VAL A 170 -0.48 -9.55 -1.32
CA VAL A 170 -1.88 -9.30 -0.94
C VAL A 170 -1.99 -7.89 -0.36
N VAL A 171 -2.91 -7.09 -0.87
CA VAL A 171 -3.29 -5.79 -0.29
C VAL A 171 -4.64 -5.95 0.40
N ALA A 172 -4.83 -5.24 1.52
CA ALA A 172 -6.10 -5.18 2.22
C ALA A 172 -6.43 -3.73 2.58
N THR A 173 -7.72 -3.40 2.76
CA THR A 173 -8.16 -2.11 3.28
C THR A 173 -7.50 -1.83 4.63
N PRO A 174 -6.64 -0.79 4.75
CA PRO A 174 -5.85 -0.58 5.97
C PRO A 174 -6.68 -0.33 7.23
N LEU A 175 -7.84 0.32 7.08
CA LEU A 175 -8.74 0.67 8.19
C LEU A 175 -9.80 -0.42 8.49
N SER A 176 -9.73 -1.57 7.83
CA SER A 176 -10.71 -2.64 8.05
C SER A 176 -10.75 -3.06 9.52
N GLY A 177 -11.95 -3.04 10.10
CA GLY A 177 -12.18 -3.31 11.52
C GLY A 177 -11.75 -2.20 12.49
N LEU A 178 -11.31 -1.02 12.02
CA LEU A 178 -10.72 0.03 12.87
C LEU A 178 -11.56 1.27 13.09
N ASP A 179 -12.48 1.57 12.18
CA ASP A 179 -13.27 2.81 12.20
C ASP A 179 -14.76 2.56 11.98
N GLY A 180 -15.17 1.29 11.88
CA GLY A 180 -16.58 0.90 11.72
C GLY A 180 -17.21 1.27 10.38
N ARG A 181 -16.45 1.75 9.39
CA ARG A 181 -17.01 2.21 8.09
C ARG A 181 -17.18 1.11 7.04
N GLY A 182 -16.44 0.02 7.15
CA GLY A 182 -16.56 -1.13 6.25
C GLY A 182 -17.80 -1.99 6.53
N HIS A 183 -18.22 -2.77 5.53
CA HIS A 183 -19.27 -3.78 5.66
C HIS A 183 -18.84 -4.99 6.51
N ALA A 184 -17.55 -5.37 6.50
CA ALA A 184 -17.01 -6.45 7.34
C ALA A 184 -15.50 -6.32 7.57
N ASP A 185 -14.98 -6.84 8.68
CA ASP A 185 -13.53 -6.98 8.86
C ASP A 185 -12.96 -8.05 7.89
N VAL A 186 -11.99 -7.66 7.06
CA VAL A 186 -11.33 -8.58 6.10
C VAL A 186 -10.13 -9.30 6.71
N GLY A 187 -9.76 -9.02 7.96
CA GLY A 187 -8.68 -9.69 8.68
C GLY A 187 -8.76 -11.23 8.67
N PRO A 188 -9.94 -11.86 8.88
CA PRO A 188 -10.12 -13.29 8.74
C PRO A 188 -9.82 -13.81 7.31
N TRP A 189 -10.31 -13.12 6.28
CA TRP A 189 -10.02 -13.49 4.88
C TRP A 189 -8.54 -13.37 4.55
N LEU A 190 -7.87 -12.33 5.07
CA LEU A 190 -6.43 -12.14 4.89
C LEU A 190 -5.62 -13.30 5.46
N ARG A 191 -5.92 -13.72 6.70
CA ARG A 191 -5.22 -14.85 7.34
C ARG A 191 -5.46 -16.16 6.59
N GLN A 192 -6.69 -16.42 6.18
CA GLN A 192 -7.06 -17.61 5.42
C GLN A 192 -6.39 -17.64 4.04
N LEU A 193 -6.37 -16.52 3.32
CA LEU A 193 -5.72 -16.42 2.01
C LEU A 193 -4.20 -16.56 2.14
N ASP A 194 -3.56 -15.90 3.10
CA ASP A 194 -2.11 -16.03 3.30
C ASP A 194 -1.71 -17.47 3.65
N ALA A 195 -2.49 -18.15 4.51
CA ALA A 195 -2.29 -19.56 4.83
C ALA A 195 -2.43 -20.44 3.58
N ALA A 196 -3.45 -20.22 2.75
CA ALA A 196 -3.64 -20.96 1.50
C ALA A 196 -2.49 -20.76 0.50
N LEU A 197 -1.94 -19.54 0.39
CA LEU A 197 -0.78 -19.27 -0.43
C LEU A 197 0.49 -19.94 0.13
N CYS A 198 0.65 -19.99 1.45
CA CYS A 198 1.80 -20.61 2.10
C CYS A 198 1.77 -22.15 2.07
N ALA A 199 0.58 -22.76 2.11
CA ALA A 199 0.40 -24.22 2.08
C ALA A 199 1.00 -24.89 0.84
N GLY A 200 1.20 -24.14 -0.25
CA GLY A 200 1.80 -24.61 -1.49
C GLY A 200 0.79 -25.23 -2.45
N GLY A 201 1.30 -25.94 -3.46
CA GLY A 201 0.48 -26.48 -4.55
C GLY A 201 0.55 -25.63 -5.83
N PRO A 202 -0.45 -25.73 -6.73
CA PRO A 202 -0.41 -25.11 -8.06
C PRO A 202 -0.18 -23.58 -8.04
N LEU A 203 -0.68 -22.90 -7.00
CA LEU A 203 -0.55 -21.44 -6.86
C LEU A 203 0.91 -20.97 -6.75
N ALA A 204 1.86 -21.87 -6.44
CA ALA A 204 3.29 -21.58 -6.43
C ALA A 204 3.84 -21.06 -7.77
N ALA A 205 3.15 -21.38 -8.86
CA ALA A 205 3.51 -20.94 -10.21
C ALA A 205 3.13 -19.47 -10.48
N LEU A 206 2.35 -18.83 -9.61
CA LEU A 206 2.00 -17.42 -9.78
C LEU A 206 3.26 -16.54 -9.77
N SER A 207 3.22 -15.48 -10.57
CA SER A 207 4.22 -14.43 -10.52
C SER A 207 4.06 -13.59 -9.25
N GLY A 208 5.16 -13.05 -8.73
CA GLY A 208 5.11 -12.01 -7.69
C GLY A 208 4.52 -10.67 -8.17
N ARG A 209 4.11 -10.59 -9.44
CA ARG A 209 3.31 -9.50 -10.00
C ARG A 209 1.82 -9.70 -9.77
N PHE A 210 1.35 -10.95 -9.66
CA PHE A 210 -0.04 -11.27 -9.36
C PHE A 210 -0.43 -10.61 -8.03
N LEU A 211 -1.58 -9.95 -7.98
CA LEU A 211 -2.02 -9.14 -6.85
C LEU A 211 -3.42 -9.56 -6.44
N PHE A 212 -3.56 -9.89 -5.16
CA PHE A 212 -4.86 -10.01 -4.50
C PHE A 212 -5.19 -8.70 -3.78
N ALA A 213 -6.45 -8.28 -3.81
CA ALA A 213 -6.96 -7.17 -3.01
C ALA A 213 -8.16 -7.62 -2.16
N LEU A 214 -8.16 -7.23 -0.90
CA LEU A 214 -9.23 -7.48 0.07
C LEU A 214 -9.80 -6.14 0.51
N ASP A 215 -11.00 -5.82 0.04
CA ASP A 215 -11.70 -4.58 0.35
C ASP A 215 -12.83 -4.86 1.35
N ASP A 216 -12.95 -4.02 2.37
CA ASP A 216 -13.98 -4.17 3.40
C ASP A 216 -15.35 -3.60 2.98
N GLY A 217 -15.52 -3.20 1.72
CA GLY A 217 -16.75 -2.62 1.17
C GLY A 217 -16.65 -1.12 0.91
N ARG A 218 -15.64 -0.43 1.43
CA ARG A 218 -15.49 1.02 1.28
C ARG A 218 -14.85 1.46 -0.04
N GLY A 219 -14.19 0.55 -0.75
CA GLY A 219 -13.65 0.80 -2.07
C GLY A 219 -12.20 1.32 -2.14
N ASP A 220 -11.54 1.54 -0.99
CA ASP A 220 -10.19 2.13 -0.90
C ASP A 220 -9.16 1.44 -1.82
N VAL A 221 -9.22 0.11 -1.93
CA VAL A 221 -8.18 -0.66 -2.65
C VAL A 221 -8.59 -1.08 -4.06
N LEU A 222 -9.80 -0.71 -4.52
CA LEU A 222 -10.31 -1.14 -5.83
C LEU A 222 -9.52 -0.52 -7.00
N SER A 223 -9.03 0.70 -6.83
CA SER A 223 -8.25 1.43 -7.84
C SER A 223 -6.83 0.89 -8.04
N LEU A 224 -6.36 -0.02 -7.18
CA LEU A 224 -5.00 -0.59 -7.27
C LEU A 224 -4.84 -1.61 -8.39
N GLY A 225 -5.92 -1.95 -9.08
CA GLY A 225 -5.92 -2.82 -10.23
C GLY A 225 -5.43 -4.24 -9.92
N ALA A 226 -5.99 -4.89 -8.89
CA ALA A 226 -5.65 -6.26 -8.53
C ALA A 226 -6.15 -7.28 -9.56
N ASP A 227 -5.50 -8.45 -9.62
CA ASP A 227 -5.95 -9.55 -10.47
C ASP A 227 -7.19 -10.21 -9.89
N VAL A 228 -7.23 -10.37 -8.57
CA VAL A 228 -8.40 -10.89 -7.85
C VAL A 228 -8.73 -9.93 -6.72
N THR A 229 -9.93 -9.36 -6.76
CA THR A 229 -10.44 -8.50 -5.69
C THR A 229 -11.59 -9.21 -4.99
N LEU A 230 -11.51 -9.33 -3.66
CA LEU A 230 -12.62 -9.68 -2.78
C LEU A 230 -13.11 -8.40 -2.12
N THR A 231 -14.41 -8.10 -2.23
CA THR A 231 -15.03 -6.94 -1.59
C THR A 231 -16.14 -7.42 -0.68
N ALA A 232 -16.08 -7.07 0.60
CA ALA A 232 -17.15 -7.38 1.54
C ALA A 232 -18.43 -6.66 1.15
N ALA A 233 -19.56 -7.37 1.20
CA ALA A 233 -20.87 -6.84 0.91
C ALA A 233 -21.82 -7.13 2.08
N GLN A 234 -22.90 -6.35 2.16
CA GLN A 234 -23.93 -6.54 3.18
C GLN A 234 -24.55 -7.95 3.13
N GLY A 235 -25.09 -8.40 4.25
CA GLY A 235 -25.75 -9.71 4.36
C GLY A 235 -24.79 -10.90 4.40
N GLY A 236 -23.51 -10.68 4.71
CA GLY A 236 -22.52 -11.75 4.82
C GLY A 236 -22.06 -12.30 3.47
N PHE A 237 -22.10 -11.48 2.41
CA PHE A 237 -21.64 -11.84 1.08
C PHE A 237 -20.27 -11.22 0.75
N ALA A 238 -19.64 -11.74 -0.28
CA ALA A 238 -18.46 -11.17 -0.92
C ALA A 238 -18.69 -11.03 -2.42
N LEU A 239 -18.22 -9.91 -2.97
CA LEU A 239 -18.09 -9.69 -4.39
C LEU A 239 -16.68 -10.10 -4.83
N VAL A 240 -16.59 -10.86 -5.92
CA VAL A 240 -15.35 -11.36 -6.50
C VAL A 240 -15.19 -10.76 -7.89
N ARG A 241 -14.17 -9.93 -8.07
CA ARG A 241 -13.82 -9.31 -9.35
C ARG A 241 -12.47 -9.81 -9.84
N LEU A 242 -12.40 -10.14 -11.13
CA LEU A 242 -11.20 -10.65 -11.80
C LEU A 242 -10.70 -9.61 -12.80
N GLY A 243 -9.44 -9.20 -12.70
CA GLY A 243 -8.85 -8.21 -13.61
C GLY A 243 -9.50 -6.82 -13.50
N GLN A 244 -9.57 -6.12 -14.64
CA GLN A 244 -10.07 -4.73 -14.73
C GLN A 244 -11.41 -4.60 -15.47
N GLY A 245 -11.96 -5.69 -15.98
CA GLY A 245 -13.26 -5.71 -16.66
C GLY A 245 -13.98 -7.05 -16.43
N GLY A 246 -15.30 -7.03 -16.57
CA GLY A 246 -16.15 -8.23 -16.55
C GLY A 246 -17.13 -8.32 -15.38
N ASP A 247 -17.96 -9.36 -15.43
CA ASP A 247 -18.99 -9.66 -14.45
C ASP A 247 -18.39 -9.82 -13.04
N VAL A 248 -19.11 -9.33 -12.04
CA VAL A 248 -18.78 -9.53 -10.63
C VAL A 248 -19.54 -10.74 -10.12
N LEU A 249 -18.82 -11.70 -9.53
CA LEU A 249 -19.45 -12.86 -8.90
C LEU A 249 -19.82 -12.54 -7.46
N ARG A 250 -21.05 -12.85 -7.05
CA ARG A 250 -21.48 -12.76 -5.65
C ARG A 250 -21.49 -14.15 -5.02
N VAL A 251 -20.76 -14.30 -3.92
CA VAL A 251 -20.62 -15.55 -3.17
C VAL A 251 -20.87 -15.32 -1.67
N PRO A 252 -21.25 -16.34 -0.89
CA PRO A 252 -21.23 -16.23 0.57
C PRO A 252 -19.84 -15.84 1.07
N GLY A 253 -19.76 -14.98 2.08
CA GLY A 253 -18.49 -14.46 2.60
C GLY A 253 -17.56 -15.56 3.14
N ALA A 254 -18.13 -16.66 3.64
CA ALA A 254 -17.38 -17.85 4.05
C ALA A 254 -16.66 -18.56 2.86
N ALA A 255 -17.14 -18.37 1.63
CA ALA A 255 -16.55 -18.93 0.41
C ALA A 255 -15.60 -17.96 -0.32
N ALA A 256 -15.42 -16.73 0.18
CA ALA A 256 -14.67 -15.68 -0.52
C ALA A 256 -13.22 -16.08 -0.83
N VAL A 257 -12.51 -16.64 0.16
CA VAL A 257 -11.11 -17.09 -0.02
C VAL A 257 -11.03 -18.26 -1.00
N ARG A 258 -11.98 -19.19 -0.92
CA ARG A 258 -12.08 -20.31 -1.88
C ARG A 258 -12.28 -19.81 -3.30
N ALA A 259 -13.11 -18.78 -3.49
CA ALA A 259 -13.30 -18.13 -4.79
C ALA A 259 -12.01 -17.48 -5.29
N ALA A 260 -11.26 -16.77 -4.43
CA ALA A 260 -9.99 -16.17 -4.81
C ALA A 260 -8.93 -17.20 -5.24
N THR A 261 -8.77 -18.29 -4.48
CA THR A 261 -7.81 -19.35 -4.83
C THR A 261 -8.23 -20.11 -6.09
N THR A 262 -9.54 -20.32 -6.28
CA THR A 262 -10.09 -20.93 -7.51
C THR A 262 -9.81 -20.06 -8.73
N ALA A 263 -9.97 -18.74 -8.60
CA ALA A 263 -9.66 -17.79 -9.68
C ALA A 263 -8.19 -17.78 -10.05
N ALA A 264 -7.30 -17.78 -9.05
CA ALA A 264 -5.86 -17.83 -9.29
C ALA A 264 -5.42 -19.15 -9.95
N ALA A 265 -6.01 -20.29 -9.55
CA ALA A 265 -5.75 -21.58 -10.18
C ALA A 265 -6.27 -21.60 -11.63
N ALA A 266 -7.48 -21.11 -11.87
CA ALA A 266 -8.04 -21.03 -13.22
C ALA A 266 -7.22 -20.11 -14.14
N PHE A 267 -6.63 -19.03 -13.61
CA PHE A 267 -5.70 -18.19 -14.35
C PHE A 267 -4.45 -18.97 -14.79
N LEU A 268 -3.85 -19.74 -13.88
CA LEU A 268 -2.69 -20.57 -14.22
C LEU A 268 -3.03 -21.61 -15.29
N ASP A 269 -4.21 -22.25 -15.21
CA ASP A 269 -4.68 -23.19 -16.23
C ASP A 269 -4.87 -22.51 -17.59
N ALA A 270 -5.44 -21.29 -17.61
CA ALA A 270 -5.61 -20.51 -18.83
C ALA A 270 -4.26 -20.14 -19.47
N VAL A 271 -3.26 -19.78 -18.66
CA VAL A 271 -1.89 -19.51 -19.13
C VAL A 271 -1.23 -20.79 -19.66
N ALA A 272 -1.40 -21.93 -18.99
CA ALA A 272 -0.81 -23.21 -19.37
C ALA A 272 -1.41 -23.76 -20.67
N THR A 273 -2.73 -23.64 -20.86
CA THR A 273 -3.45 -24.12 -22.05
C THR A 273 -3.33 -23.19 -23.24
N GLY A 274 -2.89 -21.94 -23.04
CA GLY A 274 -2.84 -20.92 -24.09
C GLY A 274 -4.21 -20.49 -24.61
N ALA A 275 -5.28 -20.85 -23.89
CA ALA A 275 -6.67 -20.67 -24.31
C ALA A 275 -7.10 -19.20 -24.49
N VAL A 276 -6.28 -18.24 -24.04
CA VAL A 276 -6.61 -16.81 -24.00
C VAL A 276 -5.45 -15.92 -24.48
N THR A 277 -4.42 -16.48 -25.12
CA THR A 277 -3.29 -15.68 -25.62
C THR A 277 -3.49 -15.32 -27.09
N THR A 278 -4.26 -14.27 -27.36
CA THR A 278 -4.15 -13.51 -28.61
C THR A 278 -3.23 -12.30 -28.36
N GLY A 279 -2.09 -12.27 -29.05
CA GLY A 279 -1.32 -11.04 -29.26
C GLY A 279 -0.19 -10.74 -28.28
N ALA A 280 1.01 -11.24 -28.58
CA ALA A 280 2.27 -10.46 -28.61
C ALA A 280 3.44 -11.44 -28.83
N VAL A 281 3.65 -11.84 -30.09
CA VAL A 281 4.97 -12.32 -30.48
C VAL A 281 5.90 -11.12 -30.33
N ALA A 282 6.89 -11.19 -29.44
CA ALA A 282 7.93 -10.16 -29.42
C ALA A 282 8.62 -10.14 -30.79
N GLU A 283 9.12 -8.99 -31.26
CA GLU A 283 9.94 -8.86 -32.48
C GLU A 283 11.11 -9.88 -32.54
N SER A 284 11.48 -10.44 -31.38
CA SER A 284 12.49 -11.49 -31.21
C SER A 284 11.99 -12.94 -31.26
N GLY A 285 10.75 -13.22 -31.67
CA GLY A 285 10.19 -14.59 -31.77
C GLY A 285 9.93 -15.33 -30.44
N ARG A 286 10.05 -14.65 -29.28
CA ARG A 286 9.73 -15.23 -27.96
C ARG A 286 8.31 -14.87 -27.53
N ARG A 287 7.56 -15.86 -27.02
CA ARG A 287 6.29 -15.62 -26.29
C ARG A 287 6.57 -14.77 -25.05
N ARG A 288 5.89 -13.63 -24.89
CA ARG A 288 5.85 -12.93 -23.60
C ARG A 288 5.09 -13.80 -22.61
N GLY A 289 5.67 -14.02 -21.42
CA GLY A 289 4.95 -14.65 -20.32
C GLY A 289 3.81 -13.74 -19.86
N VAL A 290 2.64 -14.34 -19.60
CA VAL A 290 1.46 -13.70 -19.02
C VAL A 290 1.53 -13.88 -17.51
N TRP A 291 1.54 -12.77 -16.77
CA TRP A 291 1.75 -12.75 -15.31
C TRP A 291 0.57 -12.16 -14.54
N ARG A 292 -0.38 -11.55 -15.25
CA ARG A 292 -1.53 -10.81 -14.73
C ARG A 292 -2.77 -11.19 -15.52
N ILE A 293 -3.96 -11.14 -14.90
CA ILE A 293 -5.23 -11.41 -15.60
C ILE A 293 -5.46 -10.36 -16.70
N ALA A 294 -5.09 -9.11 -16.46
CA ALA A 294 -5.20 -8.03 -17.44
C ALA A 294 -4.31 -8.21 -18.69
N GLU A 295 -3.36 -9.14 -18.66
CA GLU A 295 -2.49 -9.47 -19.80
C GLU A 295 -3.08 -10.61 -20.67
N LEU A 296 -4.25 -11.16 -20.30
CA LEU A 296 -5.01 -12.09 -21.14
C LEU A 296 -5.69 -11.35 -22.29
N GLY A 297 -5.80 -11.99 -23.46
CA GLY A 297 -6.33 -11.39 -24.68
C GLY A 297 -7.80 -10.95 -24.61
N ASP A 298 -8.58 -11.52 -23.69
CA ASP A 298 -9.98 -11.15 -23.41
C ASP A 298 -10.13 -10.31 -22.12
N GLY A 299 -9.03 -9.87 -21.52
CA GLY A 299 -9.03 -9.12 -20.26
C GLY A 299 -9.51 -9.90 -19.03
N GLY A 300 -9.71 -11.22 -19.13
CA GLY A 300 -10.20 -12.10 -18.06
C GLY A 300 -11.68 -12.49 -18.17
N ALA A 301 -12.40 -12.10 -19.23
CA ALA A 301 -13.83 -12.41 -19.36
C ALA A 301 -14.14 -13.91 -19.33
N GLY A 302 -13.39 -14.72 -20.09
CA GLY A 302 -13.53 -16.17 -20.11
C GLY A 302 -13.19 -16.82 -18.76
N LEU A 303 -12.29 -16.20 -17.99
CA LEU A 303 -11.90 -16.67 -16.67
C LEU A 303 -13.05 -16.59 -15.66
N VAL A 304 -13.86 -15.52 -15.70
CA VAL A 304 -15.01 -15.36 -14.80
C VAL A 304 -16.01 -16.52 -14.96
N ARG A 305 -16.30 -16.91 -16.20
CA ARG A 305 -17.16 -18.05 -16.50
C ARG A 305 -16.60 -19.36 -15.93
N THR A 306 -15.32 -19.64 -16.18
CA THR A 306 -14.65 -20.85 -15.67
C THR A 306 -14.66 -20.89 -14.14
N VAL A 307 -14.40 -19.77 -13.48
CA VAL A 307 -14.42 -19.68 -12.02
C VAL A 307 -15.82 -19.94 -11.47
N ARG A 308 -16.84 -19.34 -12.07
CA ARG A 308 -18.25 -19.58 -11.71
C ARG A 308 -18.63 -21.06 -11.83
N GLU A 309 -18.25 -21.72 -12.92
CA GLU A 309 -18.52 -23.14 -13.15
C GLU A 309 -17.82 -24.02 -12.10
N ARG A 310 -16.53 -23.78 -11.84
CA ARG A 310 -15.77 -24.50 -10.80
C ARG A 310 -16.37 -24.32 -9.41
N LEU A 311 -16.76 -23.10 -9.05
CA LEU A 311 -17.38 -22.82 -7.76
C LEU A 311 -18.72 -23.53 -7.58
N ARG A 312 -19.57 -23.54 -8.62
CA ARG A 312 -20.85 -24.26 -8.58
C ARG A 312 -20.66 -25.76 -8.48
N HIS A 313 -19.69 -26.32 -9.21
CA HIS A 313 -19.33 -27.73 -9.11
C HIS A 313 -18.90 -28.11 -7.67
N ASP A 314 -18.18 -27.20 -7.02
CA ASP A 314 -17.71 -27.32 -5.64
C ASP A 314 -18.80 -27.04 -4.57
N GLY A 315 -20.06 -26.88 -4.99
CA GLY A 315 -21.21 -26.66 -4.11
C GLY A 315 -21.33 -25.23 -3.58
N VAL A 316 -20.59 -24.27 -4.12
CA VAL A 316 -20.68 -22.85 -3.72
C VAL A 316 -21.83 -22.19 -4.48
N THR A 317 -22.76 -21.57 -3.75
CA THR A 317 -23.79 -20.72 -4.34
C THR A 317 -23.14 -19.49 -4.97
N VAL A 318 -23.33 -19.32 -6.29
CA VAL A 318 -22.82 -18.15 -7.03
C VAL A 318 -23.97 -17.47 -7.75
N CYS A 319 -24.24 -16.24 -7.35
CA CYS A 319 -25.18 -15.35 -8.02
C CYS A 319 -24.39 -14.39 -8.94
N THR A 320 -24.93 -14.16 -10.13
CA THR A 320 -24.58 -13.00 -10.95
C THR A 320 -25.66 -11.97 -10.66
N ASP A 321 -25.31 -10.84 -10.05
CA ASP A 321 -26.29 -9.83 -9.67
C ASP A 321 -26.52 -8.88 -10.87
N PRO A 322 -27.70 -8.85 -11.51
CA PRO A 322 -27.99 -7.90 -12.60
C PRO A 322 -28.40 -6.51 -12.08
N ASP A 323 -28.72 -6.36 -10.78
CA ASP A 323 -29.29 -5.14 -10.20
C ASP A 323 -28.34 -4.40 -9.23
N MET A 324 -27.05 -4.71 -9.26
CA MET A 324 -26.07 -3.86 -8.58
C MET A 324 -25.91 -2.55 -9.35
N PRO A 325 -25.90 -1.37 -8.69
CA PRO A 325 -25.54 -0.14 -9.35
C PRO A 325 -24.18 -0.37 -10.02
N ASP A 326 -24.11 -0.05 -11.31
CA ASP A 326 -22.86 -0.09 -12.05
C ASP A 326 -21.83 0.71 -11.25
N ILE A 327 -20.88 0.02 -10.62
CA ILE A 327 -19.84 0.63 -9.80
C ILE A 327 -18.82 1.37 -10.67
N SER A 328 -19.03 1.39 -11.99
CA SER A 328 -18.46 2.42 -12.86
C SER A 328 -19.01 3.83 -12.57
N ALA A 329 -20.09 3.97 -11.77
CA ALA A 329 -20.84 5.21 -11.59
C ALA A 329 -21.23 5.60 -10.14
N SER A 330 -20.73 4.98 -9.07
CA SER A 330 -21.02 5.44 -7.70
C SER A 330 -19.95 6.39 -7.13
N GLY A 331 -20.04 7.65 -7.59
CA GLY A 331 -19.61 8.80 -6.80
C GLY A 331 -20.54 8.99 -5.59
N SER A 332 -19.92 9.20 -4.43
CA SER A 332 -20.46 9.80 -3.19
C SER A 332 -21.91 9.50 -2.77
N ALA A 333 -22.05 8.72 -1.69
CA ALA A 333 -23.09 8.98 -0.69
C ALA A 333 -22.57 8.57 0.71
N GLY A 334 -22.21 9.56 1.53
CA GLY A 334 -21.74 9.32 2.90
C GLY A 334 -21.05 10.50 3.60
N ALA A 335 -21.42 11.74 3.29
CA ALA A 335 -21.13 12.89 4.15
C ALA A 335 -22.42 13.67 4.35
N GLY A 336 -22.89 13.74 5.60
CA GLY A 336 -24.10 14.47 5.94
C GLY A 336 -23.91 15.98 5.75
N GLY A 337 -24.87 16.59 5.07
CA GLY A 337 -25.36 17.96 5.29
C GLY A 337 -24.54 19.11 4.73
N HIS A 338 -24.89 19.60 3.53
CA HIS A 338 -25.42 20.95 3.29
C HIS A 338 -25.96 21.06 1.85
N ALA A 339 -27.12 21.71 1.70
CA ALA A 339 -27.95 21.75 0.51
C ALA A 339 -27.42 22.66 -0.63
N GLY A 340 -27.77 22.33 -1.88
CA GLY A 340 -27.71 23.26 -3.03
C GLY A 340 -27.41 22.57 -4.36
N ALA A 341 -28.34 22.67 -5.33
CA ALA A 341 -28.42 21.90 -6.56
C ALA A 341 -27.47 22.36 -7.70
N GLY A 342 -27.14 21.43 -8.61
CA GLY A 342 -26.53 21.72 -9.91
C GLY A 342 -26.07 20.44 -10.63
N ALA A 343 -26.87 19.97 -11.59
CA ALA A 343 -26.63 18.76 -12.36
C ALA A 343 -25.59 18.96 -13.49
N GLY A 344 -24.75 17.94 -13.72
CA GLY A 344 -24.14 17.65 -15.02
C GLY A 344 -22.61 17.86 -15.13
N ALA A 345 -21.84 16.77 -15.07
CA ALA A 345 -20.59 16.58 -15.84
C ALA A 345 -20.09 15.13 -15.66
N ALA A 346 -19.52 14.57 -16.73
CA ALA A 346 -19.17 13.17 -16.93
C ALA A 346 -18.17 12.58 -15.92
N GLY A 347 -18.33 11.28 -15.66
CA GLY A 347 -17.61 10.50 -14.65
C GLY A 347 -16.09 10.51 -14.82
N THR A 348 -15.42 11.14 -13.87
CA THR A 348 -14.00 11.02 -13.60
C THR A 348 -13.81 9.99 -12.48
N TRP A 349 -12.98 8.98 -12.72
CA TRP A 349 -12.54 8.07 -11.67
C TRP A 349 -11.85 8.88 -10.57
N SER A 350 -12.46 9.00 -9.38
CA SER A 350 -11.77 9.58 -8.24
C SER A 350 -10.66 8.61 -7.81
N VAL A 351 -9.42 9.10 -7.76
CA VAL A 351 -8.29 8.31 -7.27
C VAL A 351 -8.61 7.95 -5.83
N ALA A 352 -8.86 6.67 -5.53
CA ALA A 352 -9.17 6.24 -4.16
C ALA A 352 -8.10 6.78 -3.19
N GLU A 353 -8.54 7.66 -2.29
CA GLU A 353 -7.67 8.33 -1.34
C GLU A 353 -7.43 7.41 -0.15
N GLY A 354 -6.16 7.08 0.11
CA GLY A 354 -5.80 6.32 1.29
C GLY A 354 -6.14 7.05 2.60
N PRO A 355 -5.97 6.40 3.76
CA PRO A 355 -6.22 7.01 5.06
C PRO A 355 -5.55 8.38 5.18
N VAL A 356 -6.35 9.41 5.49
CA VAL A 356 -5.86 10.77 5.67
C VAL A 356 -4.88 10.78 6.85
N PRO A 357 -3.70 11.41 6.74
CA PRO A 357 -2.79 11.57 7.87
C PRO A 357 -3.44 12.35 9.01
N GLY A 358 -3.27 11.88 10.24
CA GLY A 358 -3.85 12.48 11.44
C GLY A 358 -4.37 11.46 12.45
N LEU A 359 -5.33 11.90 13.26
CA LEU A 359 -6.07 11.05 14.18
C LEU A 359 -7.34 10.56 13.50
N ILE A 360 -7.50 9.24 13.41
CA ILE A 360 -8.70 8.62 12.85
C ILE A 360 -9.52 8.06 14.01
N PRO A 361 -10.75 8.56 14.24
CA PRO A 361 -11.65 8.01 15.25
C PRO A 361 -11.97 6.54 14.99
N GLY A 362 -11.96 5.75 16.06
CA GLY A 362 -12.41 4.36 16.05
C GLY A 362 -13.89 4.21 16.38
N PRO A 363 -14.39 2.96 16.55
CA PRO A 363 -15.79 2.70 16.85
C PRO A 363 -16.20 3.16 18.26
N SER A 364 -15.26 3.15 19.21
CA SER A 364 -15.44 3.71 20.54
C SER A 364 -14.94 5.15 20.59
N ALA A 365 -15.58 5.98 21.42
CA ALA A 365 -15.15 7.36 21.66
C ALA A 365 -13.73 7.48 22.24
N ALA A 366 -13.23 6.41 22.88
CA ALA A 366 -11.86 6.37 23.40
C ALA A 366 -10.83 5.92 22.35
N ASP A 367 -11.27 5.28 21.26
CA ASP A 367 -10.36 4.66 20.29
C ASP A 367 -9.94 5.66 19.21
N VAL A 368 -8.63 5.79 19.03
CA VAL A 368 -8.05 6.60 17.96
C VAL A 368 -6.92 5.82 17.31
N THR A 369 -6.90 5.80 15.98
CA THR A 369 -5.79 5.29 15.17
C THR A 369 -4.95 6.46 14.68
N LEU A 370 -3.63 6.40 14.89
CA LEU A 370 -2.71 7.33 14.23
C LEU A 370 -2.54 6.92 12.78
N SER A 371 -2.65 7.86 11.86
CA SER A 371 -2.33 7.70 10.45
C SER A 371 -1.22 8.65 10.08
N VAL A 372 -0.10 8.12 9.56
CA VAL A 372 1.01 8.95 9.09
C VAL A 372 1.47 8.50 7.72
N GLN A 373 2.03 9.41 6.95
CA GLN A 373 2.73 9.09 5.70
C GLN A 373 4.22 9.39 5.82
N ALA A 374 5.01 8.63 5.08
CA ALA A 374 6.45 8.81 5.00
C ALA A 374 6.81 9.65 3.76
N PRO A 375 7.59 10.74 3.90
CA PRO A 375 8.13 11.44 2.73
C PRO A 375 8.80 10.46 1.76
N PHE A 376 8.37 10.50 0.50
CA PHE A 376 8.80 9.56 -0.56
C PHE A 376 8.54 8.07 -0.29
N GLY A 377 7.81 7.73 0.77
CA GLY A 377 7.70 6.37 1.29
C GLY A 377 8.96 5.87 1.99
N ARG A 378 9.87 6.75 2.44
CA ARG A 378 11.09 6.35 3.17
C ARG A 378 10.94 6.65 4.66
N ILE A 379 11.11 5.63 5.49
CA ILE A 379 11.09 5.74 6.95
C ILE A 379 12.49 5.44 7.47
N THR A 380 13.07 6.37 8.21
CA THR A 380 14.36 6.16 8.88
C THR A 380 14.20 5.22 10.07
N GLY A 381 15.29 4.55 10.48
CA GLY A 381 15.27 3.72 11.70
C GLY A 381 14.78 4.48 12.95
N ALA A 382 15.07 5.78 13.08
CA ALA A 382 14.57 6.60 14.18
C ALA A 382 13.04 6.80 14.13
N GLN A 383 12.50 7.15 12.96
CA GLN A 383 11.05 7.29 12.76
C GLN A 383 10.33 5.95 13.00
N TRP A 384 10.91 4.84 12.54
CA TRP A 384 10.34 3.51 12.75
C TRP A 384 10.32 3.10 14.22
N ARG A 385 11.37 3.43 14.98
CA ARG A 385 11.39 3.26 16.44
C ARG A 385 10.30 4.07 17.14
N LEU A 386 10.04 5.30 16.70
CA LEU A 386 8.92 6.09 17.25
C LEU A 386 7.57 5.42 16.99
N LEU A 387 7.33 4.93 15.78
CA LEU A 387 6.09 4.24 15.42
C LEU A 387 5.88 2.96 16.23
N THR A 388 6.92 2.15 16.37
CA THR A 388 6.88 0.92 17.17
C THR A 388 6.78 1.20 18.68
N GLU A 389 7.38 2.29 19.18
CA GLU A 389 7.17 2.76 20.56
C GLU A 389 5.71 3.10 20.81
N CYS A 390 5.07 3.87 19.92
CA CYS A 390 3.65 4.19 20.01
C CYS A 390 2.79 2.92 20.01
N ALA A 391 3.05 1.99 19.08
CA ALA A 391 2.32 0.73 18.97
C ALA A 391 2.47 -0.15 20.23
N ARG A 392 3.65 -0.13 20.88
CA ARG A 392 3.97 -0.95 22.06
C ARG A 392 3.41 -0.36 23.35
N ARG A 393 3.44 0.96 23.52
CA ARG A 393 3.06 1.64 24.77
C ARG A 393 1.58 1.96 24.84
N ASP A 394 1.03 2.47 23.75
CA ASP A 394 -0.30 3.07 23.76
C ASP A 394 -1.25 2.39 22.76
N GLY A 395 -0.73 1.69 21.76
CA GLY A 395 -1.51 0.98 20.75
C GLY A 395 -1.73 -0.51 21.05
N ARG A 396 -2.26 -1.24 20.06
CA ARG A 396 -2.52 -2.69 20.19
C ARG A 396 -1.35 -3.63 19.82
N GLY A 397 -0.12 -3.12 19.78
CA GLY A 397 1.06 -3.93 19.43
C GLY A 397 1.14 -4.35 17.94
N GLU A 398 0.59 -3.54 17.04
CA GLU A 398 0.73 -3.76 15.59
C GLU A 398 0.93 -2.44 14.82
N LEU A 399 1.44 -2.56 13.60
CA LEU A 399 1.47 -1.50 12.59
C LEU A 399 0.72 -1.98 11.34
N ARG A 400 0.03 -1.06 10.65
CA ARG A 400 -0.55 -1.36 9.32
C ARG A 400 0.07 -0.48 8.25
N LEU A 401 0.79 -1.10 7.32
CA LEU A 401 1.36 -0.43 6.16
C LEU A 401 0.29 -0.20 5.09
N THR A 402 0.26 0.99 4.52
CA THR A 402 -0.74 1.35 3.52
C THR A 402 -0.15 1.32 2.10
N PRO A 403 -0.95 0.98 1.07
CA PRO A 403 -0.59 1.17 -0.34
C PRO A 403 -0.23 2.61 -0.72
N TRP A 404 -0.58 3.59 0.12
CA TRP A 404 -0.25 5.00 -0.08
C TRP A 404 1.02 5.42 0.67
N ARG A 405 1.90 4.46 0.99
CA ARG A 405 3.20 4.70 1.65
C ARG A 405 3.06 5.35 3.02
N GLY A 406 2.02 4.96 3.74
CA GLY A 406 1.78 5.34 5.13
C GLY A 406 1.83 4.17 6.10
N VAL A 407 1.75 4.51 7.38
CA VAL A 407 1.70 3.59 8.51
C VAL A 407 0.55 4.00 9.41
N LEU A 408 -0.27 3.04 9.81
CA LEU A 408 -1.25 3.21 10.87
C LEU A 408 -0.71 2.63 12.17
N VAL A 409 -0.89 3.36 13.27
CA VAL A 409 -0.70 2.87 14.64
C VAL A 409 -2.08 2.80 15.30
N PRO A 410 -2.68 1.61 15.38
CA PRO A 410 -4.06 1.50 15.80
C PRO A 410 -4.24 1.57 17.32
N ALA A 411 -5.40 2.07 17.74
CA ALA A 411 -5.88 2.06 19.14
C ALA A 411 -4.96 2.77 20.15
N VAL A 412 -4.38 3.92 19.78
CA VAL A 412 -3.48 4.74 20.64
C VAL A 412 -4.23 5.47 21.77
N GLY A 413 -5.55 5.59 21.65
CA GLY A 413 -6.40 6.28 22.61
C GLY A 413 -6.42 7.79 22.42
N THR A 414 -7.55 8.42 22.76
CA THR A 414 -7.72 9.89 22.65
C THR A 414 -6.77 10.69 23.53
N ALA A 415 -6.38 10.15 24.70
CA ALA A 415 -5.48 10.83 25.64
C ALA A 415 -4.04 10.96 25.11
N HIS A 416 -3.51 9.92 24.46
CA HIS A 416 -2.12 9.90 23.99
C HIS A 416 -1.99 10.34 22.53
N GLY A 417 -3.03 10.16 21.72
CA GLY A 417 -3.04 10.40 20.27
C GLY A 417 -2.42 11.74 19.86
N PRO A 418 -2.89 12.89 20.37
CA PRO A 418 -2.37 14.20 19.99
C PRO A 418 -0.87 14.37 20.26
N GLY A 419 -0.39 13.96 21.45
CA GLY A 419 1.02 14.07 21.83
C GLY A 419 1.93 13.18 20.97
N ARG A 420 1.48 11.95 20.66
CA ARG A 420 2.20 11.04 19.75
C ARG A 420 2.24 11.58 18.33
N LEU A 421 1.13 12.10 17.82
CA LEU A 421 1.06 12.71 16.49
C LEU A 421 2.02 13.91 16.38
N ALA A 422 2.07 14.77 17.39
CA ALA A 422 3.00 15.89 17.44
C ALA A 422 4.47 15.44 17.41
N ARG A 423 4.83 14.40 18.18
CA ARG A 423 6.19 13.82 18.18
C ARG A 423 6.56 13.20 16.84
N LEU A 424 5.63 12.52 16.17
CA LEU A 424 5.84 11.97 14.82
C LEU A 424 5.98 13.09 13.78
N SER A 425 5.23 14.18 13.93
CA SER A 425 5.34 15.38 13.09
C SER A 425 6.74 16.02 13.22
N ALA A 426 7.21 16.20 14.44
CA ALA A 426 8.55 16.73 14.73
C ALA A 426 9.67 15.82 14.18
N ALA A 427 9.42 14.52 14.05
CA ALA A 427 10.32 13.57 13.40
C ALA A 427 10.26 13.62 11.85
N GLY A 428 9.49 14.52 11.26
CA GLY A 428 9.39 14.74 9.82
C GLY A 428 8.41 13.81 9.10
N LEU A 429 7.53 13.11 9.82
CA LEU A 429 6.45 12.34 9.20
C LEU A 429 5.28 13.26 8.84
N VAL A 430 4.53 12.89 7.80
CA VAL A 430 3.33 13.59 7.37
C VAL A 430 2.19 13.18 8.29
N THR A 431 1.68 14.12 9.06
CA THR A 431 0.70 13.89 10.14
C THR A 431 -0.61 14.65 9.95
N GLY A 432 -0.73 15.44 8.88
CA GLY A 432 -1.94 16.21 8.59
C GLY A 432 -1.83 17.04 7.32
N PRO A 433 -2.90 17.77 6.95
CA PRO A 433 -2.97 18.57 5.73
C PRO A 433 -1.94 19.71 5.68
N GLY A 434 -1.53 20.25 6.83
CA GLY A 434 -0.54 21.33 6.91
C GLY A 434 0.91 20.89 6.71
N SER A 435 1.18 19.60 6.48
CA SER A 435 2.56 19.12 6.25
C SER A 435 3.08 19.59 4.88
N PRO A 436 4.29 20.15 4.80
CA PRO A 436 4.87 20.61 3.53
C PRO A 436 5.21 19.45 2.58
N TRP A 437 5.25 18.23 3.11
CA TRP A 437 5.47 16.99 2.36
C TRP A 437 4.20 16.42 1.71
N ARG A 438 3.01 16.98 2.00
CA ARG A 438 1.75 16.49 1.45
C ARG A 438 1.73 16.61 -0.07
N GLY A 439 1.44 15.50 -0.74
CA GLY A 439 1.41 15.42 -2.20
C GLY A 439 2.79 15.43 -2.87
N VAL A 440 3.88 15.34 -2.12
CA VAL A 440 5.25 15.28 -2.67
C VAL A 440 5.70 13.83 -2.81
N GLY A 441 5.98 13.39 -4.03
CA GLY A 441 6.51 12.07 -4.33
C GLY A 441 7.83 12.14 -5.11
N ALA A 442 8.63 11.08 -5.03
CA ALA A 442 9.83 10.94 -5.82
C ALA A 442 10.13 9.47 -6.11
N CYS A 443 10.78 9.20 -7.25
CA CYS A 443 11.36 7.89 -7.52
C CYS A 443 12.63 7.65 -6.65
N ALA A 444 13.36 6.55 -6.90
CA ALA A 444 14.59 6.26 -6.16
C ALA A 444 15.67 7.34 -6.33
N GLY A 445 15.79 7.92 -7.53
CA GLY A 445 16.82 8.90 -7.85
C GLY A 445 18.23 8.32 -7.83
N ARG A 446 19.25 9.17 -7.98
CA ARG A 446 20.59 8.89 -7.48
C ARG A 446 20.58 8.97 -5.95
N PRO A 447 21.47 8.24 -5.25
CA PRO A 447 22.36 7.20 -5.77
C PRO A 447 21.66 5.86 -6.06
N GLY A 448 20.36 5.71 -5.75
CA GLY A 448 19.68 4.41 -5.78
C GLY A 448 19.29 3.83 -7.15
N CYS A 449 19.64 4.50 -8.26
CA CYS A 449 19.28 4.09 -9.61
C CYS A 449 20.27 4.64 -10.65
N ALA A 450 20.98 3.74 -11.35
CA ALA A 450 21.90 4.07 -12.46
C ALA A 450 21.30 4.91 -13.58
N LYS A 451 20.00 4.73 -13.83
CA LYS A 451 19.30 5.45 -14.90
C LYS A 451 18.97 6.88 -14.53
N SER A 452 19.12 7.25 -13.26
CA SER A 452 18.78 8.58 -12.77
C SER A 452 19.87 9.58 -13.16
N LEU A 453 19.46 10.74 -13.64
CA LEU A 453 20.35 11.86 -13.97
C LEU A 453 20.66 12.74 -12.74
N ALA A 454 19.79 12.73 -11.73
CA ALA A 454 19.92 13.57 -10.53
C ALA A 454 19.56 12.84 -9.23
N ASP A 455 19.93 13.41 -8.09
CA ASP A 455 19.42 13.04 -6.76
C ASP A 455 18.10 13.77 -6.51
N VAL A 456 17.04 13.27 -7.13
CA VAL A 456 15.72 13.90 -7.11
C VAL A 456 15.10 13.95 -5.71
N ARG A 457 15.56 13.13 -4.77
CA ARG A 457 15.04 13.12 -3.39
C ARG A 457 15.70 14.24 -2.59
N ALA A 458 17.01 14.43 -2.74
CA ALA A 458 17.71 15.56 -2.14
C ALA A 458 17.17 16.89 -2.70
N ASP A 459 17.00 16.99 -4.01
CA ASP A 459 16.49 18.21 -4.66
C ASP A 459 15.06 18.54 -4.22
N ALA A 460 14.17 17.53 -4.19
CA ALA A 460 12.81 17.71 -3.69
C ALA A 460 12.78 18.14 -2.20
N ALA A 461 13.67 17.57 -1.37
CA ALA A 461 13.77 17.94 0.04
C ALA A 461 14.24 19.39 0.24
N ALA A 462 15.22 19.83 -0.57
CA ALA A 462 15.70 21.22 -0.54
C ALA A 462 14.58 22.19 -0.92
N VAL A 463 13.79 21.89 -1.97
CA VAL A 463 12.63 22.69 -2.36
C VAL A 463 11.59 22.75 -1.26
N VAL A 464 11.17 21.61 -0.71
CA VAL A 464 10.16 21.56 0.36
C VAL A 464 10.59 22.35 1.59
N THR A 465 11.88 22.27 1.97
CA THR A 465 12.43 23.03 3.10
C THR A 465 12.38 24.53 2.83
N LEU A 466 12.81 24.95 1.65
CA LEU A 466 12.78 26.36 1.26
C LEU A 466 11.36 26.93 1.26
N THR A 467 10.40 26.22 0.64
CA THR A 467 9.00 26.64 0.63
C THR A 467 8.43 26.74 2.05
N ALA A 468 8.69 25.75 2.90
CA ALA A 468 8.20 25.76 4.28
C ALA A 468 8.75 26.94 5.11
N THR A 469 9.97 27.40 4.84
CA THR A 469 10.53 28.59 5.50
C THR A 469 10.02 29.92 4.93
N ALA A 470 9.67 29.96 3.64
CA ALA A 470 9.25 31.17 2.96
C ALA A 470 7.75 31.49 3.17
N THR A 471 6.90 30.46 3.31
CA THR A 471 5.47 30.62 3.53
C THR A 471 5.11 30.29 4.98
N ALA A 472 4.72 31.30 5.76
CA ALA A 472 4.16 31.10 7.10
C ALA A 472 2.79 30.39 7.09
N ALA A 473 2.14 30.29 5.92
CA ALA A 473 0.85 29.65 5.72
C ALA A 473 1.01 28.29 5.00
N PRO A 474 0.20 27.27 5.35
CA PRO A 474 0.18 25.99 4.65
C PRO A 474 -0.20 26.17 3.18
N ALA A 475 0.34 25.30 2.30
CA ALA A 475 -0.02 25.31 0.89
C ALA A 475 -1.55 25.21 0.71
N PRO A 476 -2.14 25.95 -0.24
CA PRO A 476 -3.59 25.92 -0.44
C PRO A 476 -4.06 24.50 -0.79
N VAL A 477 -5.23 24.12 -0.27
CA VAL A 477 -5.84 22.78 -0.39
C VAL A 477 -6.00 22.34 -1.86
N ALA A 478 -6.06 23.29 -2.79
CA ALA A 478 -6.21 23.07 -4.23
C ALA A 478 -4.89 22.84 -5.01
N ALA A 479 -3.73 22.82 -4.35
CA ALA A 479 -2.45 22.64 -5.04
C ALA A 479 -2.27 21.19 -5.54
N LEU A 480 -1.92 21.02 -6.81
CA LEU A 480 -1.65 19.70 -7.39
C LEU A 480 -0.53 18.95 -6.63
N PRO A 481 -0.59 17.61 -6.54
CA PRO A 481 0.55 16.82 -6.07
C PRO A 481 1.72 16.95 -7.05
N VAL A 482 2.96 16.82 -6.56
CA VAL A 482 4.19 16.91 -7.36
C VAL A 482 4.97 15.60 -7.30
N TYR A 483 5.46 15.13 -8.45
CA TYR A 483 6.24 13.90 -8.54
C TYR A 483 7.60 14.11 -9.22
N TRP A 484 8.66 13.79 -8.48
CA TRP A 484 10.05 13.96 -8.91
C TRP A 484 10.62 12.67 -9.51
N SER A 485 11.02 12.73 -10.77
CA SER A 485 11.51 11.60 -11.56
C SER A 485 12.94 11.84 -12.01
N GLY A 486 13.82 10.88 -11.74
CA GLY A 486 15.23 10.98 -12.13
C GLY A 486 15.52 10.69 -13.60
N CYS A 487 14.53 10.19 -14.34
CA CYS A 487 14.61 9.94 -15.77
C CYS A 487 13.19 9.81 -16.37
N GLU A 488 13.10 9.75 -17.70
CA GLU A 488 11.85 9.63 -18.44
C GLU A 488 11.03 8.36 -18.15
N ARG A 489 11.62 7.35 -17.49
CA ARG A 489 10.86 6.16 -17.07
C ARG A 489 9.83 6.48 -15.96
N ARG A 490 9.97 7.61 -15.26
CA ARG A 490 9.01 8.12 -14.24
C ARG A 490 8.52 7.01 -13.27
N CYS A 491 9.46 6.21 -12.77
CA CYS A 491 9.17 5.00 -12.01
C CYS A 491 8.38 5.32 -10.73
N GLY A 492 7.22 4.67 -10.55
CA GLY A 492 6.42 4.82 -9.32
C GLY A 492 5.59 6.10 -9.27
N ARG A 493 5.49 6.84 -10.39
CA ARG A 493 4.59 7.97 -10.54
C ARG A 493 3.13 7.51 -10.35
N PRO A 494 2.32 8.19 -9.52
CA PRO A 494 0.89 7.88 -9.36
C PRO A 494 0.10 8.23 -10.65
N PRO A 495 -1.13 7.71 -10.82
CA PRO A 495 -2.08 8.17 -11.85
C PRO A 495 -2.80 9.47 -11.44
N GLY A 496 -3.58 10.09 -12.33
CA GLY A 496 -4.37 11.32 -12.06
C GLY A 496 -3.67 12.65 -12.37
N ASP A 497 -4.19 13.77 -11.87
CA ASP A 497 -3.59 15.09 -12.05
C ASP A 497 -2.37 15.30 -11.16
N ARG A 498 -1.32 15.96 -11.67
CA ARG A 498 -0.07 16.25 -10.91
C ARG A 498 0.82 17.25 -11.63
N VAL A 499 1.84 17.71 -10.93
CA VAL A 499 3.05 18.30 -11.52
C VAL A 499 4.10 17.20 -11.66
N ASP A 500 4.61 16.98 -12.87
CA ASP A 500 5.76 16.10 -13.14
C ASP A 500 7.04 16.94 -13.17
N VAL A 501 8.03 16.55 -12.36
CA VAL A 501 9.37 17.16 -12.31
C VAL A 501 10.38 16.11 -12.74
N VAL A 502 10.86 16.19 -13.98
CA VAL A 502 11.68 15.15 -14.61
C VAL A 502 13.10 15.66 -14.84
N ALA A 503 14.08 14.98 -14.27
CA ALA A 503 15.49 15.29 -14.44
C ALA A 503 15.91 15.12 -15.91
N GLN A 504 16.67 16.09 -16.40
CA GLN A 504 17.29 16.15 -17.72
C GLN A 504 18.79 16.43 -17.56
N GLU A 505 19.55 16.45 -18.66
CA GLU A 505 21.00 16.68 -18.61
C GLU A 505 21.38 18.01 -17.93
N ASN A 506 20.59 19.07 -18.14
CA ASN A 506 20.88 20.43 -17.67
C ASN A 506 19.88 20.98 -16.64
N GLY A 507 19.21 20.12 -15.87
CA GLY A 507 18.25 20.53 -14.85
C GLY A 507 16.97 19.69 -14.85
N TYR A 508 15.82 20.34 -14.71
CA TYR A 508 14.52 19.69 -14.60
C TYR A 508 13.51 20.25 -15.58
N ARG A 509 12.77 19.37 -16.24
CA ARG A 509 11.51 19.73 -16.87
C ARG A 509 10.41 19.71 -15.82
N VAL A 510 9.69 20.81 -15.69
CA VAL A 510 8.49 20.92 -14.83
C VAL A 510 7.28 21.05 -15.74
N SER A 511 6.32 20.13 -15.64
CA SER A 511 5.09 20.17 -16.42
C SER A 511 3.88 19.81 -15.58
N THR A 512 2.71 20.29 -16.00
CA THR A 512 1.44 19.97 -15.35
C THR A 512 0.72 18.92 -16.17
N VAL A 513 0.30 17.83 -15.53
CA VAL A 513 -0.47 16.75 -16.14
C VAL A 513 -1.91 16.86 -15.63
N ARG A 514 -2.87 16.96 -16.55
CA ARG A 514 -4.31 16.97 -16.26
C ARG A 514 -5.05 16.05 -17.21
N ASP A 515 -5.99 15.24 -16.72
CA ASP A 515 -6.79 14.34 -17.56
C ASP A 515 -5.96 13.45 -18.52
N GLY A 516 -4.73 13.12 -18.10
CA GLY A 516 -3.77 12.35 -18.89
C GLY A 516 -2.99 13.15 -19.95
N THR A 517 -3.30 14.42 -20.18
CA THR A 517 -2.52 15.31 -21.06
C THR A 517 -1.39 15.97 -20.27
N ASP A 518 -0.18 15.94 -20.83
CA ASP A 518 1.02 16.57 -20.25
C ASP A 518 1.18 17.94 -20.92
N SER A 519 1.18 19.03 -20.17
CA SER A 519 1.28 20.40 -20.72
C SER A 519 2.57 20.64 -21.52
N ALA A 520 3.56 19.76 -21.40
CA ALA A 520 4.79 19.78 -22.19
C ALA A 520 4.73 18.92 -23.47
N ALA A 521 3.63 18.21 -23.74
CA ALA A 521 3.42 17.42 -24.96
C ALA A 521 2.97 18.27 -26.16
N ASP A 522 2.28 19.40 -25.92
CA ASP A 522 1.60 20.20 -26.96
C ASP A 522 2.46 21.31 -27.61
N GLY A 523 3.79 21.25 -27.47
CA GLY A 523 4.72 22.08 -28.24
C GLY A 523 5.42 23.19 -27.46
N ALA A 524 6.66 23.45 -27.87
CA ALA A 524 7.71 24.23 -27.20
C ALA A 524 8.19 23.60 -25.88
N GLY A 525 9.24 22.77 -25.98
CA GLY A 525 9.95 22.26 -24.80
C GLY A 525 10.44 23.42 -23.95
N ALA A 526 9.74 23.71 -22.85
CA ALA A 526 10.17 24.69 -21.86
C ALA A 526 11.62 24.37 -21.48
N ALA A 527 12.48 25.38 -21.51
CA ALA A 527 13.88 25.22 -21.14
C ALA A 527 13.97 24.60 -19.74
N PRO A 528 14.87 23.63 -19.51
CA PRO A 528 14.98 22.98 -18.21
C PRO A 528 15.27 24.02 -17.14
N VAL A 529 14.51 23.96 -16.05
CA VAL A 529 14.76 24.74 -14.84
C VAL A 529 16.07 24.23 -14.26
N ARG A 530 17.04 25.13 -14.03
CA ARG A 530 18.32 24.76 -13.43
C ARG A 530 18.09 24.06 -12.09
N ALA A 531 18.97 23.12 -11.74
CA ALA A 531 18.94 22.41 -10.46
C ALA A 531 19.41 23.32 -9.29
N ALA A 532 18.77 24.48 -9.14
CA ALA A 532 18.96 25.41 -8.04
C ALA A 532 17.67 25.43 -7.20
N PRO A 533 17.74 25.21 -5.87
CA PRO A 533 16.53 25.05 -5.04
C PRO A 533 15.52 26.20 -5.15
N ALA A 534 15.96 27.45 -5.23
CA ALA A 534 15.08 28.61 -5.40
C ALA A 534 14.33 28.59 -6.73
N ALA A 535 15.05 28.42 -7.85
CA ALA A 535 14.44 28.35 -9.18
C ALA A 535 13.46 27.18 -9.32
N LEU A 536 13.79 26.03 -8.74
CA LEU A 536 12.91 24.87 -8.70
C LEU A 536 11.69 25.10 -7.82
N SER A 537 11.85 25.74 -6.65
CA SER A 537 10.75 26.09 -5.76
C SER A 537 9.74 26.99 -6.46
N ASP A 538 10.20 28.04 -7.13
CA ASP A 538 9.34 28.97 -7.85
C ASP A 538 8.60 28.28 -9.01
N ALA A 539 9.32 27.49 -9.82
CA ALA A 539 8.73 26.77 -10.95
C ALA A 539 7.69 25.72 -10.49
N VAL A 540 7.99 24.96 -9.42
CA VAL A 540 7.06 23.98 -8.87
C VAL A 540 5.85 24.67 -8.25
N ALA A 541 6.04 25.76 -7.49
CA ALA A 541 4.93 26.50 -6.91
C ALA A 541 3.97 27.02 -7.99
N ALA A 542 4.51 27.63 -9.05
CA ALA A 542 3.72 28.12 -10.19
C ALA A 542 2.94 26.98 -10.88
N ALA A 543 3.59 25.84 -11.14
CA ALA A 543 2.95 24.70 -11.79
C ALA A 543 1.84 24.08 -10.93
N ARG A 544 2.02 24.05 -9.60
CA ARG A 544 1.04 23.46 -8.67
C ARG A 544 -0.24 24.28 -8.55
N THR A 545 -0.20 25.57 -8.84
CA THR A 545 -1.35 26.49 -8.79
C THR A 545 -1.93 26.83 -10.16
N ALA A 546 -1.36 26.32 -11.25
CA ALA A 546 -1.83 26.61 -12.60
C ALA A 546 -3.26 26.08 -12.82
N THR A 547 -4.19 27.00 -13.04
CA THR A 547 -5.57 26.70 -13.48
C THR A 547 -5.54 26.18 -14.92
N PRO A 548 -6.45 25.26 -15.32
CA PRO A 548 -6.61 24.93 -16.74
C PRO A 548 -6.80 26.20 -17.56
N ALA A 549 -6.16 26.29 -18.73
CA ALA A 549 -6.51 27.32 -19.68
C ALA A 549 -8.01 27.16 -20.01
N ALA A 550 -8.79 28.24 -19.89
CA ALA A 550 -10.17 28.22 -20.35
C ALA A 550 -10.16 27.88 -21.85
N ASP A 551 -11.00 26.93 -22.24
CA ASP A 551 -11.18 26.56 -23.64
C ASP A 551 -11.52 27.83 -24.45
N PRO A 552 -10.71 28.24 -25.44
CA PRO A 552 -11.03 29.39 -26.27
C PRO A 552 -12.22 29.13 -27.22
N GLY A 553 -12.82 27.94 -27.20
CA GLY A 553 -13.91 27.52 -28.09
C GLY A 553 -15.35 27.71 -27.57
N GLY A 554 -15.57 28.51 -26.53
CA GLY A 554 -16.93 28.86 -26.10
C GLY A 554 -17.48 30.03 -26.91
N ASP A 555 -18.08 29.75 -28.08
CA ASP A 555 -18.83 30.72 -28.87
C ASP A 555 -19.75 31.55 -27.96
N THR A 556 -19.52 32.86 -27.93
CA THR A 556 -20.51 33.84 -27.52
C THR A 556 -21.74 33.66 -28.41
N VAL A 557 -22.72 32.87 -27.95
CA VAL A 557 -24.09 32.97 -28.42
C VAL A 557 -24.57 34.34 -27.96
N THR A 558 -24.39 35.32 -28.83
CA THR A 558 -25.07 36.60 -28.79
C THR A 558 -26.56 36.29 -28.69
N MET A 559 -27.14 36.56 -27.52
CA MET A 559 -28.58 36.48 -27.29
C MET A 559 -29.27 37.41 -28.29
N ALA A 560 -29.71 36.84 -29.41
CA ALA A 560 -30.66 37.48 -30.30
C ALA A 560 -31.93 37.71 -29.48
N THR A 561 -32.21 38.98 -29.20
CA THR A 561 -33.42 39.45 -28.54
C THR A 561 -34.64 38.81 -29.16
N ALA A 562 -35.34 37.98 -28.40
CA ALA A 562 -36.61 37.40 -28.78
C ALA A 562 -37.62 38.52 -29.07
N ARG A 563 -38.10 38.56 -30.31
CA ARG A 563 -39.20 39.41 -30.77
C ARG A 563 -40.49 39.01 -30.04
N PRO A 564 -41.24 39.92 -29.40
CA PRO A 564 -42.49 39.56 -28.76
C PRO A 564 -43.56 39.21 -29.80
N ALA A 565 -44.33 38.16 -29.51
CA ALA A 565 -45.45 37.68 -30.33
C ALA A 565 -46.59 38.73 -30.40
N PRO A 566 -47.27 38.87 -31.55
CA PRO A 566 -48.36 39.84 -31.70
C PRO A 566 -49.65 39.34 -31.02
N SER A 567 -50.28 40.24 -30.28
CA SER A 567 -51.60 40.10 -29.66
C SER A 567 -52.71 39.95 -30.71
N ALA A 568 -53.48 38.86 -30.64
CA ALA A 568 -54.73 38.74 -31.36
C ALA A 568 -55.87 39.38 -30.55
N SER A 569 -56.43 40.49 -31.05
CA SER A 569 -57.71 41.02 -30.58
C SER A 569 -58.85 40.46 -31.43
N THR A 570 -59.90 40.04 -30.75
CA THR A 570 -61.14 39.50 -31.32
C THR A 570 -61.97 40.55 -32.06
N ARG A 571 -62.42 40.19 -33.28
CA ARG A 571 -63.58 40.68 -34.08
C ARG A 571 -63.64 42.14 -34.54
N ALA A 572 -63.82 42.35 -35.86
CA ALA A 572 -65.13 42.67 -36.44
C ALA A 572 -65.14 42.64 -37.99
N ARG A 573 -66.19 41.99 -38.51
CA ARG A 573 -66.74 41.95 -39.88
C ARG A 573 -66.06 41.07 -40.94
#